data_AF-A0A0K9HAR8-F1
#
_entry.id   AF-A0A0K9HAR8-F1
#
_cell.length_a   1.000
_cell.length_b   1.000
_cell.length_c   1.000
_cell.angle_alpha   90.00
_cell.angle_beta   90.00
_cell.angle_gamma   90.00
#
_symmetry.space_group_name_H-M   'P 1'
#
loop_
_entity.id
_entity.type
_entity.pdbx_description
1 polymer ?
#
loop_
_entity_poly.entity_id
_entity_poly.type
_entity_poly.pdbx_seq_one_letter_code
_entity_poly.pdbx_strand_id
1 'polypeptide(L)'
;MKGWMLAVVAVVLLLAGCMEADHSRQTAGETVPLGELKLVLSQNLSLQSKTESSLSSFYKDTLYTYNWEDRGQLKIKVRTVNNGDQFVMVQLKNVSAKPLTLKAKVTQPKADDYYFIDWHRKSKRRQHNPVIGNDVTTPPSGLLRYTADSHFLYEAVVSKQYQSRVKTKLYENGQQSTIRELTAEKEALQHDVSGFSFLLEAPPEQLTEQWFLLAKEPLFKSGDHLSSWIDFQYAHYQGVNNWFTVNGAIKKLPWSIEPFTKNGYGRHLGTLIEKAAIDQYFSSGDRYFYDLMAQSVGNLLEYRKQKRSSIWQTEYTSTWLKQKYDITSLYVDTRHNELIALYLYRIGKEFNDKKLMNVLPTYADYLLNLIAIDNIVPTKKGYLPADYYSPYQGKQFIHTSLNHALGEANLLMDTYKATGDKKYLLAASEIRLGIESLGTKWIRPNGDLWYQVNYDLTFDGNDYEQLTLDDLERHEKKWQAIGGKKSPILQKLMESKRKAIR
;
A
#
# COMPACT_ATOMS: atom_id res chain seq x y z
N MET A 1 68.22 -36.60 -78.42
CA MET A 1 67.81 -37.15 -77.11
C MET A 1 67.84 -36.05 -76.06
N LYS A 2 66.74 -35.30 -75.93
CA LYS A 2 66.50 -34.29 -74.89
C LYS A 2 64.98 -34.05 -74.83
N GLY A 3 64.43 -33.95 -73.64
CA GLY A 3 63.04 -33.60 -73.37
C GLY A 3 62.73 -33.70 -71.89
N TRP A 4 62.66 -32.56 -71.22
CA TRP A 4 62.52 -32.33 -69.78
C TRP A 4 61.08 -32.44 -69.27
N MET A 5 60.97 -32.71 -67.96
CA MET A 5 59.98 -32.24 -66.96
C MET A 5 58.50 -32.06 -67.36
N LEU A 6 57.59 -32.70 -66.62
CA LEU A 6 56.98 -32.11 -65.42
C LEU A 6 56.10 -33.14 -64.69
N ALA A 7 56.28 -33.23 -63.38
CA ALA A 7 55.46 -34.03 -62.46
C ALA A 7 54.26 -33.18 -61.98
N VAL A 8 53.06 -33.75 -62.04
CA VAL A 8 51.85 -33.16 -61.43
C VAL A 8 51.70 -33.74 -60.03
N VAL A 9 51.95 -32.90 -59.01
CA VAL A 9 51.61 -33.17 -57.61
C VAL A 9 50.25 -32.55 -57.34
N ALA A 10 49.25 -33.38 -57.04
CA ALA A 10 47.96 -32.93 -56.51
C ALA A 10 48.11 -32.66 -55.01
N VAL A 11 48.11 -31.39 -54.62
CA VAL A 11 48.06 -30.95 -53.22
C VAL A 11 46.59 -30.90 -52.79
N VAL A 12 46.18 -31.83 -51.93
CA VAL A 12 44.94 -31.72 -51.15
C VAL A 12 45.27 -30.91 -49.89
N LEU A 13 44.90 -29.63 -49.89
CA LEU A 13 44.90 -28.78 -48.70
C LEU A 13 43.68 -29.12 -47.83
N LEU A 14 43.87 -29.96 -46.82
CA LEU A 14 42.98 -30.05 -45.66
C LEU A 14 43.21 -28.81 -44.80
N LEU A 15 42.42 -27.76 -45.04
CA LEU A 15 42.28 -26.65 -44.10
C LEU A 15 41.49 -27.16 -42.89
N ALA A 16 42.21 -27.50 -41.82
CA ALA A 16 41.66 -27.54 -40.48
C ALA A 16 41.31 -26.10 -40.07
N GLY A 17 40.11 -25.67 -40.44
CA GLY A 17 39.50 -24.47 -39.88
C GLY A 17 39.25 -24.72 -38.40
N CYS A 18 40.07 -24.12 -37.53
CA CYS A 18 39.66 -23.80 -36.18
C CYS A 18 38.45 -22.87 -36.27
N MET A 19 37.25 -23.44 -36.28
CA MET A 19 36.05 -22.69 -35.90
C MET A 19 36.21 -22.39 -34.42
N GLU A 20 36.64 -21.16 -34.10
CA GLU A 20 36.29 -20.55 -32.84
C GLU A 20 34.78 -20.71 -32.67
N ALA A 21 34.38 -21.51 -31.69
CA ALA A 21 33.01 -21.60 -31.27
C ALA A 21 32.62 -20.20 -30.76
N ASP A 22 31.88 -19.47 -31.59
CA ASP A 22 31.21 -18.24 -31.23
C ASP A 22 30.17 -18.57 -30.13
N HIS A 23 30.65 -18.62 -28.90
CA HIS A 23 29.85 -18.64 -27.68
C HIS A 23 29.28 -17.23 -27.43
N SER A 24 28.54 -16.70 -28.39
CA SER A 24 27.72 -15.50 -28.21
C SER A 24 26.30 -15.70 -28.75
N ARG A 25 25.72 -16.90 -28.53
CA ARG A 25 24.25 -16.98 -28.39
C ARG A 25 23.87 -16.28 -27.08
N GLN A 26 23.76 -14.95 -27.13
CA GLN A 26 22.86 -14.23 -26.24
C GLN A 26 21.47 -14.85 -26.45
N THR A 27 21.08 -15.71 -25.53
CA THR A 27 19.70 -16.19 -25.43
C THR A 27 18.80 -14.96 -25.41
N ALA A 28 17.93 -14.82 -26.42
CA ALA A 28 16.97 -13.72 -26.47
C ALA A 28 16.17 -13.74 -25.17
N GLY A 29 16.38 -12.73 -24.32
CA GLY A 29 15.73 -12.62 -23.03
C GLY A 29 14.22 -12.50 -23.18
N GLU A 30 13.48 -13.01 -22.20
CA GLU A 30 12.03 -12.80 -22.12
C GLU A 30 11.72 -11.30 -22.04
N THR A 31 10.60 -10.86 -22.65
CA THR A 31 10.22 -9.45 -22.66
C THR A 31 8.82 -9.23 -22.11
N VAL A 32 8.65 -8.17 -21.33
CA VAL A 32 7.35 -7.67 -20.88
C VAL A 32 7.06 -6.34 -21.57
N PRO A 33 5.93 -6.21 -22.28
CA PRO A 33 5.58 -4.98 -22.99
C PRO A 33 5.22 -3.86 -22.01
N LEU A 34 5.78 -2.67 -22.25
CA LEU A 34 5.57 -1.45 -21.49
C LEU A 34 5.14 -0.31 -22.44
N GLY A 35 4.07 -0.57 -23.21
CA GLY A 35 3.64 0.32 -24.28
C GLY A 35 4.62 0.29 -25.46
N GLU A 36 5.28 1.41 -25.73
CA GLU A 36 6.34 1.52 -26.75
C GLU A 36 7.70 1.01 -26.25
N LEU A 37 7.84 0.87 -24.93
CA LEU A 37 9.03 0.33 -24.29
C LEU A 37 8.83 -1.15 -23.97
N LYS A 38 9.92 -1.80 -23.58
CA LYS A 38 9.91 -3.18 -23.11
C LYS A 38 10.85 -3.34 -21.93
N LEU A 39 10.44 -4.16 -20.98
CA LEU A 39 11.32 -4.69 -19.95
C LEU A 39 11.92 -6.00 -20.47
N VAL A 40 13.24 -6.00 -20.67
CA VAL A 40 14.00 -7.16 -21.11
C VAL A 40 14.59 -7.88 -19.90
N LEU A 41 14.36 -9.19 -19.79
CA LEU A 41 14.83 -10.03 -18.70
C LEU A 41 16.06 -10.82 -19.18
N SER A 42 17.19 -10.72 -18.46
CA SER A 42 18.45 -11.37 -18.86
C SER A 42 18.50 -12.88 -18.61
N GLN A 43 17.35 -13.53 -18.48
CA GLN A 43 17.22 -14.94 -18.15
C GLN A 43 16.15 -15.58 -19.03
N ASN A 44 16.39 -16.82 -19.45
CA ASN A 44 15.37 -17.64 -20.08
C ASN A 44 14.43 -18.16 -18.99
N LEU A 45 13.18 -17.72 -19.00
CA LEU A 45 12.17 -18.02 -17.98
C LEU A 45 10.89 -18.52 -18.65
N SER A 46 10.29 -19.57 -18.12
CA SER A 46 9.05 -20.11 -18.68
C SER A 46 7.85 -19.32 -18.18
N LEU A 47 7.14 -18.61 -19.08
CA LEU A 47 5.89 -17.94 -18.74
C LEU A 47 4.84 -18.99 -18.33
N GLN A 48 4.43 -18.95 -17.06
CA GLN A 48 3.42 -19.84 -16.50
C GLN A 48 2.01 -19.30 -16.75
N SER A 49 1.80 -18.01 -16.53
CA SER A 49 0.49 -17.39 -16.76
C SER A 49 0.60 -15.88 -16.99
N LYS A 50 -0.38 -15.36 -17.72
CA LYS A 50 -0.66 -13.93 -17.88
C LYS A 50 -2.11 -13.71 -17.49
N THR A 51 -2.36 -12.91 -16.46
CA THR A 51 -3.72 -12.58 -16.02
C THR A 51 -3.95 -11.08 -16.06
N GLU A 52 -5.18 -10.68 -16.39
CA GLU A 52 -5.58 -9.27 -16.45
C GLU A 52 -6.66 -8.98 -15.42
N SER A 53 -6.65 -7.76 -14.88
CA SER A 53 -7.67 -7.28 -13.96
C SER A 53 -7.91 -5.78 -14.16
N SER A 54 -9.16 -5.37 -14.19
CA SER A 54 -9.54 -3.94 -14.22
C SER A 54 -10.81 -3.78 -13.41
N LEU A 55 -10.65 -3.43 -12.14
CA LEU A 55 -11.76 -3.30 -11.19
C LEU A 55 -12.31 -1.88 -11.11
N SER A 56 -11.59 -0.89 -11.64
CA SER A 56 -12.00 0.51 -11.72
C SER A 56 -11.54 1.13 -13.03
N SER A 57 -12.08 2.31 -13.35
CA SER A 57 -11.70 3.09 -14.53
C SER A 57 -10.28 3.68 -14.45
N PHE A 58 -9.65 3.68 -13.28
CA PHE A 58 -8.33 4.27 -13.06
C PHE A 58 -7.17 3.43 -13.55
N TYR A 59 -7.36 2.12 -13.69
CA TYR A 59 -6.26 1.22 -14.00
C TYR A 59 -6.66 -0.08 -14.70
N LYS A 60 -5.67 -0.67 -15.36
CA LYS A 60 -5.67 -2.05 -15.83
C LYS A 60 -4.37 -2.74 -15.38
N ASP A 61 -4.51 -3.82 -14.63
CA ASP A 61 -3.40 -4.70 -14.24
C ASP A 61 -3.19 -5.79 -15.29
N THR A 62 -1.93 -6.06 -15.59
CA THR A 62 -1.47 -7.30 -16.22
C THR A 62 -0.40 -7.92 -15.33
N LEU A 63 -0.66 -9.14 -14.85
CA LEU A 63 0.26 -9.92 -14.03
C LEU A 63 0.87 -11.04 -14.87
N TYR A 64 2.17 -10.98 -15.07
CA TYR A 64 2.98 -12.03 -15.64
C TYR A 64 3.59 -12.86 -14.52
N THR A 65 3.44 -14.18 -14.60
CA THR A 65 4.05 -15.12 -13.68
C THR A 65 4.95 -16.05 -14.48
N TYR A 66 6.24 -16.06 -14.16
CA TYR A 66 7.23 -16.93 -14.77
C TYR A 66 7.76 -17.92 -13.74
N ASN A 67 7.95 -19.17 -14.16
CA ASN A 67 8.64 -20.17 -13.36
C ASN A 67 10.14 -20.07 -13.61
N TRP A 68 10.90 -20.14 -12.51
CA TRP A 68 12.34 -20.29 -12.54
C TRP A 68 12.68 -21.73 -12.17
N GLU A 69 12.24 -22.66 -13.02
CA GLU A 69 12.34 -24.11 -12.78
C GLU A 69 11.76 -24.48 -11.40
N ASP A 70 12.47 -25.28 -10.62
CA ASP A 70 12.21 -25.61 -9.21
C ASP A 70 12.81 -24.60 -8.22
N ARG A 71 13.58 -23.61 -8.71
CA ARG A 71 14.36 -22.70 -7.85
C ARG A 71 13.56 -21.51 -7.35
N GLY A 72 12.54 -21.08 -8.08
CA GLY A 72 11.81 -19.85 -7.74
C GLY A 72 10.71 -19.45 -8.72
N GLN A 73 10.20 -18.25 -8.50
CA GLN A 73 9.15 -17.65 -9.32
C GLN A 73 9.40 -16.15 -9.48
N LEU A 74 9.22 -15.64 -10.69
CA LEU A 74 9.21 -14.21 -10.99
C LEU A 74 7.78 -13.75 -11.26
N LYS A 75 7.35 -12.69 -10.59
CA LYS A 75 6.09 -12.00 -10.87
C LYS A 75 6.38 -10.58 -11.30
N ILE A 76 5.75 -10.17 -12.40
CA ILE A 76 5.79 -8.80 -12.89
C ILE A 76 4.36 -8.32 -13.03
N LYS A 77 3.97 -7.34 -12.24
CA LYS A 77 2.69 -6.65 -12.39
C LYS A 77 2.93 -5.32 -13.09
N VAL A 78 2.29 -5.14 -14.24
CA VAL A 78 2.21 -3.87 -14.95
C VAL A 78 0.82 -3.30 -14.69
N ARG A 79 0.73 -2.22 -13.93
CA ARG A 79 -0.49 -1.43 -13.77
C ARG A 79 -0.44 -0.28 -14.74
N THR A 80 -1.24 -0.36 -15.81
CA THR A 80 -1.44 0.76 -16.73
C THR A 80 -2.52 1.66 -16.15
N VAL A 81 -2.14 2.88 -15.77
CA VAL A 81 -3.03 3.94 -15.31
C VAL A 81 -3.79 4.49 -16.52
N ASN A 82 -5.01 4.99 -16.32
CA ASN A 82 -5.86 5.47 -17.40
C ASN A 82 -5.35 6.73 -18.13
N ASN A 83 -4.34 7.40 -17.59
CA ASN A 83 -3.57 8.47 -18.26
C ASN A 83 -2.45 7.91 -19.17
N GLY A 84 -2.30 6.59 -19.27
CA GLY A 84 -1.29 5.92 -20.09
C GLY A 84 0.02 5.58 -19.36
N ASP A 85 0.20 6.04 -18.12
CA ASP A 85 1.39 5.77 -17.34
C ASP A 85 1.39 4.34 -16.80
N GLN A 86 2.58 3.83 -16.43
CA GLN A 86 2.74 2.43 -16.04
C GLN A 86 3.50 2.29 -14.74
N PHE A 87 2.81 1.80 -13.71
CA PHE A 87 3.41 1.37 -12.46
C PHE A 87 3.80 -0.10 -12.57
N VAL A 88 5.09 -0.40 -12.60
CA VAL A 88 5.63 -1.75 -12.77
C VAL A 88 6.21 -2.24 -11.46
N MET A 89 5.74 -3.39 -10.97
CA MET A 89 6.21 -4.04 -9.76
C MET A 89 6.78 -5.41 -10.10
N VAL A 90 8.03 -5.66 -9.71
CA VAL A 90 8.75 -6.90 -9.96
C VAL A 90 9.01 -7.59 -8.63
N GLN A 91 8.71 -8.88 -8.53
CA GLN A 91 8.96 -9.73 -7.37
C GLN A 91 9.64 -11.01 -7.81
N LEU A 92 10.87 -11.23 -7.35
CA LEU A 92 11.60 -12.49 -7.49
C LEU A 92 11.52 -13.25 -6.17
N LYS A 93 10.88 -14.42 -6.16
CA LYS A 93 10.83 -15.34 -5.02
C LYS A 93 11.82 -16.47 -5.24
N ASN A 94 12.77 -16.62 -4.33
CA ASN A 94 13.69 -17.74 -4.29
C ASN A 94 13.22 -18.76 -3.26
N VAL A 95 13.10 -20.03 -3.67
CA VAL A 95 12.78 -21.16 -2.79
C VAL A 95 13.93 -22.16 -2.67
N SER A 96 15.05 -21.89 -3.34
CA SER A 96 16.24 -22.74 -3.35
C SER A 96 17.28 -22.31 -2.31
N ALA A 97 18.26 -23.18 -2.09
CA ALA A 97 19.41 -22.93 -1.21
C ALA A 97 20.49 -22.01 -1.84
N LYS A 98 20.39 -21.68 -3.13
CA LYS A 98 21.34 -20.81 -3.83
C LYS A 98 20.68 -19.47 -4.18
N PRO A 99 21.41 -18.35 -4.20
CA PRO A 99 20.84 -17.07 -4.60
C PRO A 99 20.37 -17.11 -6.06
N LEU A 100 19.32 -16.34 -6.37
CA LEU A 100 18.87 -16.08 -7.73
C LEU A 100 19.18 -14.63 -8.09
N THR A 101 19.68 -14.41 -9.31
CA THR A 101 20.02 -13.10 -9.83
C THR A 101 19.35 -12.87 -11.17
N LEU A 102 18.68 -11.73 -11.32
CA LEU A 102 18.03 -11.34 -12.57
C LEU A 102 18.38 -9.90 -12.91
N LYS A 103 19.03 -9.67 -14.05
CA LYS A 103 19.16 -8.32 -14.60
C LYS A 103 17.92 -8.03 -15.45
N ALA A 104 17.25 -6.93 -15.16
CA ALA A 104 16.14 -6.44 -15.95
C ALA A 104 16.50 -5.06 -16.52
N LYS A 105 16.20 -4.81 -17.80
CA LYS A 105 16.51 -3.55 -18.48
C LYS A 105 15.28 -3.00 -19.19
N VAL A 106 14.95 -1.74 -18.94
CA VAL A 106 14.04 -0.96 -19.78
C VAL A 106 14.88 -0.24 -20.83
N THR A 107 14.66 -0.55 -22.10
CA THR A 107 15.43 0.01 -23.20
C THR A 107 14.73 1.23 -23.78
N GLN A 108 15.47 2.34 -23.96
CA GLN A 108 15.08 3.47 -24.78
C GLN A 108 16.06 3.64 -25.95
N PRO A 109 15.82 2.99 -27.10
CA PRO A 109 16.72 3.12 -28.24
C PRO A 109 16.61 4.48 -28.94
N LYS A 110 15.55 5.25 -28.69
CA LYS A 110 15.32 6.56 -29.34
C LYS A 110 16.03 7.73 -28.66
N ALA A 111 16.45 7.58 -27.41
CA ALA A 111 17.04 8.69 -26.66
C ALA A 111 18.47 8.97 -27.11
N ASP A 112 18.81 10.26 -27.18
CA ASP A 112 20.17 10.76 -27.41
C ASP A 112 20.74 11.50 -26.19
N ASP A 113 19.88 11.87 -25.24
CA ASP A 113 20.25 12.51 -23.98
C ASP A 113 19.32 12.05 -22.83
N TYR A 114 19.84 12.17 -21.62
CA TYR A 114 19.10 11.91 -20.40
C TYR A 114 19.71 12.63 -19.20
N TYR A 115 18.91 12.91 -18.19
CA TYR A 115 19.42 13.33 -16.88
C TYR A 115 18.77 12.55 -15.74
N PHE A 116 19.47 12.54 -14.62
CA PHE A 116 19.06 11.88 -13.39
C PHE A 116 18.98 12.88 -12.24
N ILE A 117 17.83 12.91 -11.57
CA ILE A 117 17.62 13.65 -10.32
C ILE A 117 17.68 12.64 -9.18
N ASP A 118 18.76 12.70 -8.41
CA ASP A 118 18.98 11.87 -7.22
C ASP A 118 18.03 12.31 -6.08
N TRP A 119 17.25 11.35 -5.58
CA TRP A 119 16.34 11.55 -4.45
C TRP A 119 17.02 11.24 -3.11
N HIS A 120 18.31 10.88 -3.12
CA HIS A 120 19.10 10.79 -1.91
C HIS A 120 19.21 12.18 -1.27
N ARG A 121 18.98 12.21 0.05
CA ARG A 121 19.23 13.36 0.90
C ARG A 121 20.04 12.89 2.09
N LYS A 122 20.99 13.72 2.53
CA LYS A 122 21.65 13.55 3.84
C LYS A 122 20.59 13.75 4.92
N SER A 123 19.92 12.67 5.32
CA SER A 123 18.90 12.73 6.37
C SER A 123 19.55 12.67 7.75
N LYS A 124 19.01 13.46 8.69
CA LYS A 124 19.32 13.28 10.10
C LYS A 124 18.92 11.87 10.50
N ARG A 125 19.69 11.25 11.42
CA ARG A 125 19.35 9.94 11.97
C ARG A 125 17.90 9.97 12.47
N ARG A 126 17.04 9.13 11.88
CA ARG A 126 15.64 9.01 12.30
C ARG A 126 15.58 8.68 13.78
N GLN A 127 14.77 9.42 14.53
CA GLN A 127 14.57 9.15 15.94
C GLN A 127 13.82 7.83 16.10
N HIS A 128 14.16 7.10 17.15
CA HIS A 128 13.47 5.87 17.48
C HIS A 128 12.02 6.18 17.86
N ASN A 129 11.06 5.62 17.11
CA ASN A 129 9.64 5.74 17.44
C ASN A 129 9.24 4.61 18.41
N PRO A 130 8.60 4.91 19.56
CA PRO A 130 8.29 3.90 20.56
C PRO A 130 7.25 2.85 20.11
N VAL A 131 6.49 3.12 19.05
CA VAL A 131 5.44 2.23 18.53
C VAL A 131 5.98 1.34 17.41
N ILE A 132 6.58 1.95 16.37
CA ILE A 132 7.01 1.22 15.15
C ILE A 132 8.51 0.94 15.08
N GLY A 133 9.28 1.51 16.01
CA GLY A 133 10.72 1.51 15.97
C GLY A 133 11.30 2.36 14.86
N ASN A 134 12.33 1.81 14.20
CA ASN A 134 12.99 2.48 13.09
C ASN A 134 12.43 1.93 11.79
N ASP A 135 11.70 2.76 11.05
CA ASP A 135 11.49 2.51 9.62
C ASP A 135 12.80 2.84 8.91
N VAL A 136 13.40 1.84 8.28
CA VAL A 136 14.69 1.98 7.58
C VAL A 136 14.50 2.16 6.08
N THR A 137 13.27 2.03 5.57
CA THR A 137 13.00 2.23 4.15
C THR A 137 13.18 3.70 3.77
N THR A 138 13.81 3.94 2.63
CA THR A 138 14.09 5.29 2.14
C THR A 138 13.32 5.59 0.85
N PRO A 139 13.22 6.87 0.45
CA PRO A 139 12.59 7.24 -0.81
C PRO A 139 13.23 6.52 -2.02
N PRO A 140 12.55 6.51 -3.19
CA PRO A 140 13.09 5.98 -4.44
C PRO A 140 14.52 6.43 -4.75
N SER A 141 15.23 5.70 -5.61
CA SER A 141 16.58 6.07 -6.04
C SER A 141 16.60 7.43 -6.73
N GLY A 142 15.63 7.66 -7.62
CA GLY A 142 15.46 8.99 -8.22
C GLY A 142 14.51 9.03 -9.40
N LEU A 143 14.55 10.15 -10.10
CA LEU A 143 13.80 10.40 -11.34
C LEU A 143 14.77 10.50 -12.52
N LEU A 144 14.50 9.74 -13.57
CA LEU A 144 15.18 9.82 -14.85
C LEU A 144 14.27 10.54 -15.85
N ARG A 145 14.82 11.45 -16.65
CA ARG A 145 14.16 12.03 -17.82
C ARG A 145 14.99 11.75 -19.06
N TYR A 146 14.35 11.25 -20.11
CA TYR A 146 14.98 10.96 -21.39
C TYR A 146 14.43 11.86 -22.49
N THR A 147 15.30 12.26 -23.40
CA THR A 147 14.98 13.12 -24.54
C THR A 147 15.59 12.60 -25.84
N ALA A 148 15.02 13.03 -26.96
CA ALA A 148 15.57 12.86 -28.31
C ALA A 148 15.47 14.19 -29.04
N ASP A 149 16.57 14.69 -29.62
CA ASP A 149 16.60 15.95 -30.36
C ASP A 149 16.00 17.11 -29.53
N SER A 150 16.31 17.16 -28.23
CA SER A 150 15.74 18.12 -27.24
C SER A 150 14.22 17.98 -26.97
N HIS A 151 13.56 16.95 -27.49
CA HIS A 151 12.15 16.65 -27.21
C HIS A 151 12.01 15.62 -26.10
N PHE A 152 11.01 15.82 -25.23
CA PHE A 152 10.67 14.88 -24.16
C PHE A 152 10.25 13.52 -24.72
N LEU A 153 10.80 12.43 -24.17
CA LEU A 153 10.35 11.07 -24.46
C LEU A 153 9.55 10.46 -23.31
N TYR A 154 10.18 10.33 -22.14
CA TYR A 154 9.55 9.75 -20.94
C TYR A 154 10.30 10.12 -19.66
N GLU A 155 9.60 9.96 -18.54
CA GLU A 155 10.19 9.94 -17.21
C GLU A 155 10.04 8.58 -16.54
N ALA A 156 10.98 8.27 -15.66
CA ALA A 156 10.91 7.10 -14.79
C ALA A 156 11.29 7.46 -13.35
N VAL A 157 10.39 7.20 -12.39
CA VAL A 157 10.77 7.12 -10.97
C VAL A 157 11.08 5.68 -10.65
N VAL A 158 12.29 5.40 -10.18
CA VAL A 158 12.76 4.03 -9.94
C VAL A 158 13.08 3.81 -8.47
N SER A 159 12.55 2.74 -7.90
CA SER A 159 12.80 2.38 -6.51
C SER A 159 14.14 1.69 -6.33
N LYS A 160 14.54 1.63 -5.07
CA LYS A 160 15.55 0.70 -4.57
C LYS A 160 15.05 -0.74 -4.64
N GLN A 161 15.95 -1.67 -4.45
CA GLN A 161 15.65 -3.08 -4.30
C GLN A 161 15.41 -3.42 -2.82
N TYR A 162 14.36 -4.18 -2.53
CA TYR A 162 14.00 -4.62 -1.19
C TYR A 162 14.11 -6.14 -1.07
N GLN A 163 14.98 -6.63 -0.20
CA GLN A 163 15.13 -8.04 0.14
C GLN A 163 14.37 -8.37 1.42
N SER A 164 13.61 -9.46 1.43
CA SER A 164 12.89 -9.84 2.64
C SER A 164 12.54 -11.31 2.75
N ARG A 165 12.25 -11.72 3.99
CA ARG A 165 11.75 -13.04 4.34
C ARG A 165 10.30 -12.96 4.77
N VAL A 166 9.47 -13.93 4.35
CA VAL A 166 8.13 -14.10 4.90
C VAL A 166 8.24 -14.79 6.26
N LYS A 167 7.58 -14.24 7.29
CA LYS A 167 7.43 -14.90 8.58
C LYS A 167 5.95 -15.12 8.86
N THR A 168 5.60 -16.33 9.25
CA THR A 168 4.23 -16.73 9.55
C THR A 168 4.15 -17.32 10.95
N LYS A 169 3.08 -16.97 11.67
CA LYS A 169 2.69 -17.63 12.92
C LYS A 169 1.31 -18.26 12.73
N LEU A 170 1.20 -19.56 12.95
CA LEU A 170 -0.06 -20.30 12.96
C LEU A 170 -0.58 -20.38 14.40
N TYR A 171 -1.88 -20.20 14.58
CA TYR A 171 -2.58 -20.29 15.86
C TYR A 171 -3.39 -21.58 15.95
N GLU A 172 -3.74 -21.98 17.17
CA GLU A 172 -4.50 -23.21 17.45
C GLU A 172 -5.88 -23.22 16.79
N ASN A 173 -6.50 -22.05 16.63
CA ASN A 173 -7.77 -21.87 15.93
C ASN A 173 -7.66 -21.93 14.39
N GLY A 174 -6.48 -22.26 13.85
CA GLY A 174 -6.20 -22.35 12.42
C GLY A 174 -5.99 -21.00 11.73
N GLN A 175 -6.15 -19.88 12.44
CA GLN A 175 -5.81 -18.58 11.90
C GLN A 175 -4.30 -18.39 11.80
N GLN A 176 -3.85 -17.45 10.96
CA GLN A 176 -2.45 -17.16 10.79
C GLN A 176 -2.16 -15.66 10.70
N SER A 177 -0.98 -15.31 11.21
CA SER A 177 -0.38 -13.98 11.12
C SER A 177 0.80 -14.02 10.16
N THR A 178 0.85 -13.12 9.18
CA THR A 178 1.94 -13.08 8.18
C THR A 178 2.55 -11.69 8.07
N ILE A 179 3.87 -11.62 8.14
CA ILE A 179 4.64 -10.37 7.96
C ILE A 179 5.84 -10.58 7.03
N ARG A 180 6.47 -9.47 6.65
CA ARG A 180 7.71 -9.40 5.89
C ARG A 180 8.82 -8.86 6.79
N GLU A 181 9.87 -9.65 6.99
CA GLU A 181 11.09 -9.17 7.63
C GLU A 181 12.02 -8.60 6.55
N LEU A 182 12.26 -7.29 6.58
CA LEU A 182 13.21 -6.62 5.69
C LEU A 182 14.64 -7.01 6.10
N THR A 183 15.37 -7.61 5.17
CA THR A 183 16.75 -8.08 5.37
C THR A 183 17.77 -7.13 4.74
N ALA A 184 17.42 -6.48 3.63
CA ALA A 184 18.23 -5.42 3.03
C ALA A 184 17.39 -4.48 2.14
N GLU A 185 17.83 -3.22 2.06
CA GLU A 185 17.47 -2.27 1.01
C GLU A 185 18.76 -1.93 0.24
N LYS A 186 18.74 -2.01 -1.09
CA LYS A 186 19.94 -1.80 -1.92
C LYS A 186 19.68 -0.83 -3.06
N GLU A 187 20.65 0.04 -3.33
CA GLU A 187 20.72 0.75 -4.61
C GLU A 187 21.09 -0.25 -5.71
N ALA A 188 20.17 -0.48 -6.63
CA ALA A 188 20.35 -1.41 -7.74
C ALA A 188 20.23 -0.73 -9.10
N LEU A 189 19.87 0.56 -9.14
CA LEU A 189 19.66 1.31 -10.37
C LEU A 189 20.98 1.56 -11.10
N GLN A 190 21.02 1.16 -12.36
CA GLN A 190 22.03 1.57 -13.34
C GLN A 190 21.31 2.25 -14.50
N HIS A 191 21.82 3.36 -15.01
CA HIS A 191 21.19 4.11 -16.08
C HIS A 191 22.23 4.71 -17.02
N ASP A 192 21.86 4.81 -18.28
CA ASP A 192 22.60 5.47 -19.35
C ASP A 192 21.61 5.99 -20.39
N VAL A 193 22.10 6.58 -21.48
CA VAL A 193 21.23 7.13 -22.55
C VAL A 193 20.32 6.07 -23.20
N SER A 194 20.73 4.79 -23.20
CA SER A 194 19.96 3.68 -23.77
C SER A 194 18.84 3.16 -22.87
N GLY A 195 18.66 3.75 -21.69
CA GLY A 195 17.63 3.40 -20.71
C GLY A 195 18.23 3.03 -19.35
N PHE A 196 17.46 2.28 -18.55
CA PHE A 196 17.87 1.90 -17.20
C PHE A 196 17.73 0.41 -16.95
N SER A 197 18.52 -0.09 -16.02
CA SER A 197 18.50 -1.48 -15.59
C SER A 197 18.68 -1.61 -14.09
N PHE A 198 18.33 -2.77 -13.58
CA PHE A 198 18.53 -3.11 -12.19
C PHE A 198 18.80 -4.62 -12.04
N LEU A 199 19.60 -4.94 -11.04
CA LEU A 199 19.90 -6.32 -10.66
C LEU A 199 19.02 -6.72 -9.47
N LEU A 200 18.13 -7.68 -9.67
CA LEU A 200 17.38 -8.30 -8.58
C LEU A 200 18.20 -9.48 -8.05
N GLU A 201 18.64 -9.37 -6.80
CA GLU A 201 19.35 -10.45 -6.09
C GLU A 201 18.46 -11.01 -4.99
N ALA A 202 17.87 -12.18 -5.19
CA ALA A 202 17.08 -12.88 -4.18
C ALA A 202 17.96 -13.89 -3.42
N PRO A 203 18.28 -13.63 -2.13
CA PRO A 203 18.99 -14.60 -1.31
C PRO A 203 18.22 -15.92 -1.17
N PRO A 204 18.87 -17.00 -0.71
CA PRO A 204 18.19 -18.26 -0.43
C PRO A 204 16.94 -18.06 0.43
N GLU A 205 15.84 -18.71 0.04
CA GLU A 205 14.54 -18.68 0.74
C GLU A 205 13.96 -17.28 1.00
N GLN A 206 14.35 -16.29 0.20
CA GLN A 206 13.91 -14.91 0.34
C GLN A 206 13.26 -14.39 -0.93
N LEU A 207 12.64 -13.23 -0.78
CA LEU A 207 12.09 -12.46 -1.88
C LEU A 207 12.94 -11.23 -2.12
N THR A 208 12.88 -10.75 -3.35
CA THR A 208 13.41 -9.46 -3.75
C THR A 208 12.41 -8.75 -4.61
N GLU A 209 12.20 -7.47 -4.29
CA GLU A 209 11.17 -6.65 -4.92
C GLU A 209 11.74 -5.30 -5.34
N GLN A 210 11.26 -4.81 -6.48
CA GLN A 210 11.58 -3.49 -7.01
C GLN A 210 10.38 -2.98 -7.80
N TRP A 211 10.23 -1.67 -7.88
CA TRP A 211 9.19 -1.05 -8.69
C TRP A 211 9.72 0.18 -9.41
N PHE A 212 9.02 0.57 -10.47
CA PHE A 212 9.24 1.84 -11.13
C PHE A 212 7.92 2.35 -11.73
N LEU A 213 7.80 3.65 -11.86
CA LEU A 213 6.70 4.34 -12.54
C LEU A 213 7.26 4.93 -13.83
N LEU A 214 6.66 4.59 -14.98
CA LEU A 214 6.95 5.18 -16.28
C LEU A 214 5.85 6.15 -16.68
N ALA A 215 6.21 7.34 -17.12
CA ALA A 215 5.27 8.34 -17.61
C ALA A 215 5.70 8.89 -18.98
N LYS A 216 4.71 9.06 -19.87
CA LYS A 216 4.92 9.65 -21.21
C LYS A 216 4.84 11.18 -21.22
N GLU A 217 4.63 11.78 -20.05
CA GLU A 217 4.64 13.21 -19.81
C GLU A 217 5.35 13.48 -18.48
N PRO A 218 5.77 14.73 -18.21
CA PRO A 218 6.39 15.08 -16.93
C PRO A 218 5.50 14.71 -15.73
N LEU A 219 6.11 14.03 -14.76
CA LEU A 219 5.48 13.58 -13.51
C LEU A 219 5.15 14.75 -12.58
N PHE A 220 5.97 15.80 -12.62
CA PHE A 220 5.80 17.02 -11.83
C PHE A 220 5.73 18.22 -12.77
N LYS A 221 4.83 19.16 -12.48
CA LYS A 221 4.69 20.41 -13.25
C LYS A 221 5.86 21.37 -13.06
N SER A 222 6.58 21.26 -11.94
CA SER A 222 7.74 22.11 -11.63
C SER A 222 8.81 21.36 -10.84
N GLY A 223 10.05 21.85 -10.93
CA GLY A 223 11.17 21.34 -10.11
C GLY A 223 10.96 21.58 -8.61
N ASP A 224 10.27 22.66 -8.23
CA ASP A 224 9.98 22.98 -6.84
C ASP A 224 9.01 21.98 -6.21
N HIS A 225 7.99 21.55 -6.96
CA HIS A 225 7.07 20.50 -6.49
C HIS A 225 7.81 19.18 -6.27
N LEU A 226 8.68 18.79 -7.22
CA LEU A 226 9.52 17.60 -7.08
C LEU A 226 10.42 17.70 -5.84
N SER A 227 11.16 18.80 -5.68
CA SER A 227 12.06 18.98 -4.54
C SER A 227 11.30 18.97 -3.21
N SER A 228 10.16 19.68 -3.14
CA SER A 228 9.31 19.72 -1.96
C SER A 228 8.76 18.34 -1.61
N TRP A 229 8.41 17.55 -2.61
CA TRP A 229 7.95 16.17 -2.39
C TRP A 229 9.05 15.28 -1.84
N ILE A 230 10.27 15.37 -2.38
CA ILE A 230 11.41 14.61 -1.86
C ILE A 230 11.61 14.95 -0.37
N ASP A 231 11.64 16.24 -0.02
CA ASP A 231 11.81 16.68 1.37
C ASP A 231 10.65 16.21 2.27
N PHE A 232 9.42 16.28 1.75
CA PHE A 232 8.23 15.78 2.43
C PHE A 232 8.33 14.27 2.73
N GLN A 233 8.81 13.45 1.79
CA GLN A 233 8.97 12.01 2.03
C GLN A 233 9.99 11.70 3.14
N TYR A 234 11.06 12.49 3.26
CA TYR A 234 12.02 12.33 4.36
C TYR A 234 11.43 12.78 5.69
N ALA A 235 10.69 13.90 5.72
CA ALA A 235 10.09 14.43 6.94
C ALA A 235 8.91 13.59 7.44
N HIS A 236 8.08 13.09 6.53
CA HIS A 236 6.84 12.37 6.83
C HIS A 236 6.94 10.89 6.48
N TYR A 237 8.14 10.32 6.60
CA TYR A 237 8.43 8.95 6.20
C TYR A 237 7.49 7.91 6.81
N GLN A 238 6.88 8.14 7.98
CA GLN A 238 5.93 7.20 8.58
C GLN A 238 4.58 7.13 7.86
N GLY A 239 4.17 8.21 7.19
CA GLY A 239 2.88 8.35 6.51
C GLY A 239 2.91 8.14 4.99
N VAL A 240 4.08 7.93 4.40
CA VAL A 240 4.25 7.70 2.95
C VAL A 240 4.83 6.32 2.67
N ASN A 241 4.41 5.69 1.57
CA ASN A 241 4.95 4.40 1.14
C ASN A 241 6.16 4.57 0.23
N ASN A 242 7.18 3.74 0.45
CA ASN A 242 8.35 3.62 -0.43
C ASN A 242 8.42 2.25 -1.11
N TRP A 243 7.76 1.24 -0.52
CA TRP A 243 7.86 -0.15 -0.94
C TRP A 243 6.53 -0.64 -1.51
N PHE A 244 6.39 -0.52 -2.83
CA PHE A 244 5.26 -1.04 -3.58
C PHE A 244 5.56 -2.45 -4.08
N THR A 245 4.63 -3.38 -3.86
CA THR A 245 4.78 -4.79 -4.27
C THR A 245 3.66 -5.21 -5.22
N VAL A 246 3.84 -6.36 -5.87
CA VAL A 246 2.79 -6.97 -6.71
C VAL A 246 1.47 -7.20 -5.97
N ASN A 247 1.49 -7.28 -4.64
CA ASN A 247 0.30 -7.51 -3.80
C ASN A 247 -0.13 -6.27 -3.00
N GLY A 248 0.40 -5.09 -3.31
CA GLY A 248 0.10 -3.82 -2.63
C GLY A 248 1.29 -3.25 -1.87
N ALA A 249 1.19 -1.97 -1.49
CA ALA A 249 2.22 -1.30 -0.69
C ALA A 249 2.37 -1.96 0.68
N ILE A 250 3.61 -2.08 1.15
CA ILE A 250 3.90 -2.55 2.51
C ILE A 250 4.65 -1.50 3.31
N LYS A 251 4.39 -1.48 4.62
CA LYS A 251 4.86 -0.45 5.54
C LYS A 251 5.40 -1.07 6.82
N LYS A 252 6.28 -0.34 7.49
CA LYS A 252 6.81 -0.72 8.81
C LYS A 252 5.65 -0.92 9.77
N LEU A 253 5.59 -2.10 10.37
CA LEU A 253 4.61 -2.44 11.37
C LEU A 253 5.10 -2.09 12.79
N PRO A 254 4.18 -1.92 13.76
CA PRO A 254 4.51 -1.83 15.18
C PRO A 254 5.44 -2.97 15.64
N TRP A 255 6.19 -2.76 16.72
CA TRP A 255 6.96 -3.85 17.33
C TRP A 255 6.06 -4.85 18.08
N SER A 256 4.89 -4.39 18.53
CA SER A 256 3.87 -5.18 19.21
C SER A 256 3.09 -6.05 18.22
N ILE A 257 3.80 -6.89 17.46
CA ILE A 257 3.23 -7.77 16.45
C ILE A 257 3.71 -9.21 16.60
N GLU A 258 2.92 -10.16 16.11
CA GLU A 258 3.34 -11.56 15.93
C GLU A 258 3.35 -11.94 14.44
N PRO A 259 4.33 -12.74 13.96
CA PRO A 259 5.58 -13.06 14.66
C PRO A 259 6.43 -11.80 14.85
N PHE A 260 7.17 -11.73 15.96
CA PHE A 260 8.00 -10.56 16.24
C PHE A 260 9.21 -10.46 15.30
N THR A 261 9.49 -9.24 14.84
CA THR A 261 10.81 -8.85 14.32
C THR A 261 10.98 -7.33 14.36
N LYS A 262 12.21 -6.88 14.63
CA LYS A 262 12.57 -5.46 14.62
C LYS A 262 12.26 -4.80 13.27
N ASN A 263 12.50 -5.53 12.18
CA ASN A 263 12.32 -5.08 10.81
C ASN A 263 11.05 -5.67 10.17
N GLY A 264 9.96 -5.76 10.94
CA GLY A 264 8.67 -6.24 10.44
C GLY A 264 7.92 -5.20 9.61
N TYR A 265 7.47 -5.62 8.43
CA TYR A 265 6.67 -4.88 7.46
C TYR A 265 5.44 -5.71 7.05
N GLY A 266 4.40 -5.05 6.59
CA GLY A 266 3.20 -5.69 6.06
C GLY A 266 2.24 -4.69 5.46
N ARG A 267 1.08 -5.15 4.99
CA ARG A 267 0.01 -4.25 4.54
C ARG A 267 -0.63 -3.58 5.75
N HIS A 268 -0.11 -2.40 6.08
CA HIS A 268 -0.72 -1.54 7.08
C HIS A 268 -1.88 -0.77 6.44
N LEU A 269 -3.12 -1.08 6.81
CA LEU A 269 -4.32 -0.55 6.14
C LEU A 269 -4.38 0.98 6.18
N GLY A 270 -3.96 1.61 7.27
CA GLY A 270 -3.93 3.06 7.41
C GLY A 270 -2.96 3.79 6.48
N THR A 271 -1.94 3.12 5.93
CA THR A 271 -1.05 3.69 4.90
C THR A 271 -1.31 3.11 3.52
N LEU A 272 -2.14 2.07 3.39
CA LEU A 272 -2.54 1.55 2.09
C LEU A 272 -3.40 2.57 1.32
N ILE A 273 -4.08 3.46 2.07
CA ILE A 273 -4.61 4.71 1.56
C ILE A 273 -3.46 5.72 1.36
N GLU A 274 -3.23 6.16 0.13
CA GLU A 274 -2.21 7.16 -0.18
C GLU A 274 -2.76 8.57 0.11
N LYS A 275 -3.09 8.84 1.38
CA LYS A 275 -3.77 10.09 1.80
C LYS A 275 -2.97 11.33 1.38
N ALA A 276 -1.65 11.32 1.56
CA ALA A 276 -0.82 12.44 1.17
C ALA A 276 -0.86 12.67 -0.36
N ALA A 277 -0.82 11.59 -1.16
CA ALA A 277 -0.85 11.71 -2.62
C ALA A 277 -2.16 12.34 -3.11
N ILE A 278 -3.32 11.91 -2.61
CA ILE A 278 -4.60 12.49 -3.05
C ILE A 278 -4.71 13.98 -2.68
N ASP A 279 -4.27 14.36 -1.47
CA ASP A 279 -4.30 15.75 -1.02
C ASP A 279 -3.35 16.63 -1.86
N GLN A 280 -2.17 16.11 -2.21
CA GLN A 280 -1.22 16.79 -3.08
C GLN A 280 -1.70 16.86 -4.53
N TYR A 281 -2.38 15.82 -5.04
CA TYR A 281 -2.97 15.86 -6.38
C TYR A 281 -4.00 16.97 -6.52
N PHE A 282 -4.90 17.12 -5.55
CA PHE A 282 -5.93 18.17 -5.63
C PHE A 282 -5.40 19.59 -5.46
N SER A 283 -4.20 19.77 -4.90
CA SER A 283 -3.56 21.08 -4.76
C SER A 283 -2.65 21.43 -5.95
N SER A 284 -1.85 20.47 -6.42
CA SER A 284 -0.84 20.71 -7.48
C SER A 284 -1.32 20.28 -8.87
N GLY A 285 -2.14 19.24 -8.95
CA GLY A 285 -2.45 18.49 -10.17
C GLY A 285 -1.23 17.81 -10.81
N ASP A 286 -0.16 17.53 -10.04
CA ASP A 286 0.99 16.79 -10.55
C ASP A 286 0.61 15.33 -10.86
N ARG A 287 1.11 14.84 -11.98
CA ARG A 287 0.80 13.51 -12.53
C ARG A 287 1.28 12.38 -11.61
N TYR A 288 2.43 12.58 -10.96
CA TYR A 288 2.97 11.63 -9.98
C TYR A 288 1.96 11.28 -8.87
N PHE A 289 1.25 12.27 -8.35
CA PHE A 289 0.28 12.06 -7.28
C PHE A 289 -0.99 11.38 -7.77
N TYR A 290 -1.38 11.64 -9.02
CA TYR A 290 -2.46 10.89 -9.66
C TYR A 290 -2.11 9.40 -9.79
N ASP A 291 -0.88 9.09 -10.21
CA ASP A 291 -0.43 7.70 -10.38
C ASP A 291 -0.35 6.97 -9.04
N LEU A 292 0.12 7.62 -7.97
CA LEU A 292 0.09 7.06 -6.61
C LEU A 292 -1.35 6.82 -6.12
N MET A 293 -2.27 7.74 -6.40
CA MET A 293 -3.70 7.57 -6.08
C MET A 293 -4.28 6.37 -6.83
N ALA A 294 -4.08 6.28 -8.15
CA ALA A 294 -4.55 5.16 -8.97
C ALA A 294 -3.95 3.82 -8.51
N GLN A 295 -2.67 3.84 -8.12
CA GLN A 295 -1.97 2.70 -7.53
C GLN A 295 -2.58 2.29 -6.17
N SER A 296 -2.95 3.23 -5.32
CA SER A 296 -3.65 2.95 -4.05
C SER A 296 -5.04 2.34 -4.29
N VAL A 297 -5.83 2.93 -5.20
CA VAL A 297 -7.16 2.41 -5.59
C VAL A 297 -7.04 0.96 -6.06
N GLY A 298 -6.12 0.68 -6.97
CA GLY A 298 -5.94 -0.69 -7.46
C GLY A 298 -5.44 -1.64 -6.38
N ASN A 299 -4.61 -1.21 -5.44
CA ASN A 299 -4.19 -2.07 -4.32
C ASN A 299 -5.37 -2.47 -3.44
N LEU A 300 -6.25 -1.50 -3.12
CA LEU A 300 -7.42 -1.72 -2.28
C LEU A 300 -8.46 -2.62 -2.94
N LEU A 301 -8.73 -2.44 -4.23
CA LEU A 301 -9.70 -3.25 -4.96
C LEU A 301 -9.19 -4.67 -5.25
N GLU A 302 -7.93 -4.81 -5.67
CA GLU A 302 -7.34 -6.13 -5.89
C GLU A 302 -7.21 -6.92 -4.58
N TYR A 303 -6.95 -6.25 -3.44
CA TYR A 303 -6.99 -6.89 -2.13
C TYR A 303 -8.34 -7.56 -1.88
N ARG A 304 -9.45 -6.83 -2.06
CA ARG A 304 -10.81 -7.35 -1.85
C ARG A 304 -11.11 -8.53 -2.76
N LYS A 305 -10.73 -8.44 -4.05
CA LYS A 305 -10.87 -9.54 -5.01
C LYS A 305 -10.07 -10.77 -4.59
N GLN A 306 -8.80 -10.59 -4.23
CA GLN A 306 -7.90 -11.67 -3.80
C GLN A 306 -8.41 -12.36 -2.54
N LYS A 307 -8.89 -11.59 -1.57
CA LYS A 307 -9.40 -12.10 -0.28
C LYS A 307 -10.85 -12.54 -0.32
N ARG A 308 -11.55 -12.33 -1.45
CA ARG A 308 -12.98 -12.61 -1.60
C ARG A 308 -13.81 -11.96 -0.48
N SER A 309 -13.48 -10.71 -0.16
CA SER A 309 -14.07 -9.98 0.96
C SER A 309 -14.60 -8.61 0.51
N SER A 310 -15.68 -8.17 1.15
CA SER A 310 -16.17 -6.80 1.01
C SER A 310 -15.38 -5.78 1.86
N ILE A 311 -14.55 -6.27 2.78
CA ILE A 311 -13.79 -5.45 3.74
C ILE A 311 -12.29 -5.77 3.70
N TRP A 312 -11.51 -4.90 4.35
CA TRP A 312 -10.06 -5.04 4.49
C TRP A 312 -9.73 -5.54 5.90
N GLN A 313 -9.03 -6.68 5.96
CA GLN A 313 -8.66 -7.31 7.22
C GLN A 313 -7.19 -7.05 7.52
N THR A 314 -6.86 -6.90 8.79
CA THR A 314 -5.48 -6.83 9.23
C THR A 314 -4.86 -8.23 9.22
N GLU A 315 -3.70 -8.36 8.56
CA GLU A 315 -3.05 -9.65 8.27
C GLU A 315 -1.93 -10.04 9.23
N TYR A 316 -1.69 -9.19 10.22
CA TYR A 316 -0.75 -9.42 11.28
C TYR A 316 -1.46 -9.27 12.63
N THR A 317 -1.02 -10.01 13.62
CA THR A 317 -1.59 -9.98 14.97
C THR A 317 -0.92 -8.88 15.77
N SER A 318 -1.70 -8.00 16.39
CA SER A 318 -1.20 -7.09 17.43
C SER A 318 -1.08 -7.87 18.73
N THR A 319 0.10 -7.84 19.37
CA THR A 319 0.29 -8.52 20.67
C THR A 319 -0.57 -7.88 21.75
N TRP A 320 -0.83 -6.57 21.67
CA TRP A 320 -1.72 -5.87 22.59
C TRP A 320 -3.17 -6.33 22.44
N LEU A 321 -3.69 -6.38 21.21
CA LEU A 321 -5.07 -6.86 20.96
C LEU A 321 -5.23 -8.32 21.37
N LYS A 322 -4.24 -9.15 21.09
CA LYS A 322 -4.24 -10.56 21.51
C LYS A 322 -4.27 -10.68 23.03
N GLN A 323 -3.42 -9.96 23.75
CA GLN A 323 -3.35 -10.04 25.22
C GLN A 323 -4.60 -9.50 25.90
N LYS A 324 -5.14 -8.37 25.41
CA LYS A 324 -6.26 -7.68 26.06
C LYS A 324 -7.62 -8.24 25.64
N TYR A 325 -7.74 -8.71 24.40
CA TYR A 325 -9.02 -9.02 23.77
C TYR A 325 -9.09 -10.39 23.09
N ASP A 326 -8.05 -11.21 23.17
CA ASP A 326 -7.94 -12.51 22.50
C ASP A 326 -8.13 -12.45 20.98
N ILE A 327 -7.71 -11.33 20.37
CA ILE A 327 -7.80 -11.13 18.91
C ILE A 327 -6.49 -11.53 18.24
N THR A 328 -6.56 -12.53 17.36
CA THR A 328 -5.52 -12.90 16.41
C THR A 328 -5.89 -12.49 14.98
N SER A 329 -4.87 -12.33 14.11
CA SER A 329 -5.07 -12.15 12.67
C SER A 329 -5.74 -13.38 12.07
N LEU A 330 -6.71 -13.28 11.15
CA LEU A 330 -7.23 -12.05 10.55
C LEU A 330 -8.32 -11.41 11.44
N TYR A 331 -8.29 -10.09 11.57
CA TYR A 331 -9.34 -9.31 12.23
C TYR A 331 -9.68 -8.05 11.45
N VAL A 332 -10.82 -7.45 11.78
CA VAL A 332 -11.26 -6.17 11.23
C VAL A 332 -11.01 -5.09 12.27
N ASP A 333 -10.38 -4.02 11.83
CA ASP A 333 -10.31 -2.75 12.56
C ASP A 333 -11.27 -1.79 11.86
N THR A 334 -12.30 -1.34 12.58
CA THR A 334 -13.39 -0.58 11.96
C THR A 334 -12.94 0.81 11.54
N ARG A 335 -11.98 1.42 12.25
CA ARG A 335 -11.44 2.74 11.87
C ARG A 335 -10.63 2.67 10.58
N HIS A 336 -9.78 1.65 10.44
CA HIS A 336 -9.04 1.48 9.19
C HIS A 336 -9.97 1.29 7.99
N ASN A 337 -11.04 0.51 8.15
CA ASN A 337 -12.00 0.29 7.07
C ASN A 337 -12.88 1.51 6.79
N GLU A 338 -13.28 2.26 7.82
CA GLU A 338 -13.95 3.56 7.69
C GLU A 338 -13.12 4.52 6.84
N LEU A 339 -11.83 4.69 7.18
CA LEU A 339 -10.93 5.57 6.44
C LEU A 339 -10.75 5.13 4.99
N ILE A 340 -10.63 3.82 4.73
CA ILE A 340 -10.58 3.29 3.35
C ILE A 340 -11.87 3.58 2.59
N ALA A 341 -13.04 3.36 3.21
CA ALA A 341 -14.32 3.59 2.57
C ALA A 341 -14.51 5.07 2.22
N LEU A 342 -14.18 5.98 3.14
CA LEU A 342 -14.22 7.43 2.91
C LEU A 342 -13.19 7.87 1.86
N TYR A 343 -11.99 7.30 1.85
CA TYR A 343 -10.96 7.59 0.86
C TYR A 343 -11.42 7.21 -0.57
N LEU A 344 -11.90 5.98 -0.75
CA LEU A 344 -12.41 5.52 -2.05
C LEU A 344 -13.66 6.30 -2.47
N TYR A 345 -14.57 6.58 -1.53
CA TYR A 345 -15.74 7.40 -1.80
C TYR A 345 -15.39 8.81 -2.26
N ARG A 346 -14.40 9.47 -1.61
CA ARG A 346 -13.91 10.78 -2.03
C ARG A 346 -13.43 10.74 -3.48
N ILE A 347 -12.55 9.80 -3.83
CA ILE A 347 -12.09 9.63 -5.21
C ILE A 347 -13.28 9.41 -6.16
N GLY A 348 -14.20 8.52 -5.78
CA GLY A 348 -15.40 8.26 -6.56
C GLY A 348 -16.23 9.51 -6.84
N LYS A 349 -16.38 10.41 -5.86
CA LYS A 349 -17.09 11.68 -6.08
C LYS A 349 -16.32 12.63 -6.99
N GLU A 350 -15.03 12.84 -6.72
CA GLU A 350 -14.21 13.83 -7.44
C GLU A 350 -14.02 13.47 -8.92
N PHE A 351 -14.01 12.17 -9.23
CA PHE A 351 -13.86 11.66 -10.60
C PHE A 351 -15.14 11.04 -11.18
N ASN A 352 -16.27 11.15 -10.47
CA ASN A 352 -17.56 10.57 -10.87
C ASN A 352 -17.51 9.05 -11.15
N ASP A 353 -16.69 8.30 -10.41
CA ASP A 353 -16.63 6.83 -10.49
C ASP A 353 -17.68 6.20 -9.55
N LYS A 354 -18.76 5.70 -10.15
CA LYS A 354 -19.88 5.07 -9.43
C LYS A 354 -19.48 3.82 -8.63
N LYS A 355 -18.51 3.04 -9.11
CA LYS A 355 -18.06 1.83 -8.40
C LYS A 355 -17.37 2.21 -7.11
N LEU A 356 -16.52 3.23 -7.15
CA LEU A 356 -15.86 3.75 -5.95
C LEU A 356 -16.84 4.45 -5.01
N MET A 357 -17.80 5.21 -5.53
CA MET A 357 -18.85 5.80 -4.69
C MET A 357 -19.68 4.73 -3.95
N ASN A 358 -19.91 3.57 -4.57
CA ASN A 358 -20.66 2.47 -3.94
C ASN A 358 -19.93 1.76 -2.79
N VAL A 359 -18.63 2.03 -2.59
CA VAL A 359 -17.87 1.47 -1.47
C VAL A 359 -18.42 1.98 -0.13
N LEU A 360 -18.86 3.24 -0.05
CA LEU A 360 -19.41 3.84 1.17
C LEU A 360 -20.64 3.08 1.68
N PRO A 361 -21.75 2.94 0.93
CA PRO A 361 -22.91 2.18 1.39
C PRO A 361 -22.61 0.69 1.61
N THR A 362 -21.72 0.09 0.81
CA THR A 362 -21.31 -1.31 1.00
C THR A 362 -20.64 -1.52 2.38
N TYR A 363 -19.77 -0.59 2.80
CA TYR A 363 -19.13 -0.67 4.11
C TYR A 363 -20.10 -0.31 5.24
N ALA A 364 -20.97 0.68 5.04
CA ALA A 364 -21.98 1.03 6.02
C ALA A 364 -22.93 -0.16 6.30
N ASP A 365 -23.36 -0.89 5.27
CA ASP A 365 -24.15 -2.11 5.43
C ASP A 365 -23.39 -3.20 6.20
N TYR A 366 -22.08 -3.34 5.95
CA TYR A 366 -21.24 -4.24 6.73
C TYR A 366 -21.21 -3.86 8.22
N LEU A 367 -21.07 -2.57 8.54
CA LEU A 367 -21.09 -2.08 9.91
C LEU A 367 -22.45 -2.36 10.59
N LEU A 368 -23.57 -2.13 9.88
CA LEU A 368 -24.90 -2.47 10.39
C LEU A 368 -25.06 -3.97 10.65
N ASN A 369 -24.46 -4.83 9.82
CA ASN A 369 -24.46 -6.27 10.06
C ASN A 369 -23.66 -6.64 11.32
N LEU A 370 -22.54 -5.97 11.61
CA LEU A 370 -21.80 -6.17 12.86
C LEU A 370 -22.64 -5.74 14.08
N ILE A 371 -23.33 -4.61 13.98
CA ILE A 371 -24.26 -4.15 15.03
C ILE A 371 -25.37 -5.18 15.25
N ALA A 372 -25.94 -5.74 14.18
CA ALA A 372 -27.04 -6.69 14.24
C ALA A 372 -26.69 -8.04 14.88
N ILE A 373 -25.40 -8.40 14.94
CA ILE A 373 -24.91 -9.62 15.62
C ILE A 373 -24.37 -9.33 17.04
N ASP A 374 -24.77 -8.19 17.62
CA ASP A 374 -24.33 -7.69 18.92
C ASP A 374 -22.81 -7.44 19.05
N ASN A 375 -22.13 -7.04 17.97
CA ASN A 375 -20.75 -6.55 18.07
C ASN A 375 -20.73 -5.08 18.56
N ILE A 376 -21.26 -4.88 19.77
CA ILE A 376 -21.53 -3.58 20.38
C ILE A 376 -21.24 -3.61 21.89
N VAL A 377 -20.99 -2.43 22.47
CA VAL A 377 -21.18 -2.17 23.90
C VAL A 377 -22.62 -1.65 24.11
N PRO A 378 -23.50 -2.40 24.80
CA PRO A 378 -24.86 -1.95 25.07
C PRO A 378 -24.86 -0.88 26.16
N THR A 379 -25.69 0.14 26.04
CA THR A 379 -25.84 1.18 27.07
C THR A 379 -27.30 1.27 27.54
N LYS A 380 -27.59 2.15 28.51
CA LYS A 380 -28.97 2.36 28.97
C LYS A 380 -29.89 2.89 27.86
N LYS A 381 -29.36 3.63 26.89
CA LYS A 381 -30.08 4.11 25.70
C LYS A 381 -29.17 4.04 24.49
N GLY A 382 -29.57 3.29 23.46
CA GLY A 382 -28.71 3.05 22.30
C GLY A 382 -27.49 2.19 22.62
N TYR A 383 -26.52 2.19 21.72
CA TYR A 383 -25.37 1.29 21.74
C TYR A 383 -24.12 1.96 21.17
N LEU A 384 -22.96 1.36 21.37
CA LEU A 384 -21.69 1.81 20.78
C LEU A 384 -21.09 0.64 19.99
N PRO A 385 -20.74 0.78 18.69
CA PRO A 385 -20.20 -0.34 17.93
C PRO A 385 -18.74 -0.59 18.33
N ALA A 386 -18.31 -1.85 18.26
CA ALA A 386 -16.98 -2.24 18.71
C ALA A 386 -15.88 -1.77 17.75
N ASP A 387 -14.71 -1.41 18.29
CA ASP A 387 -13.55 -0.98 17.50
C ASP A 387 -13.01 -2.05 16.54
N TYR A 388 -13.21 -3.32 16.91
CA TYR A 388 -12.68 -4.47 16.21
C TYR A 388 -13.74 -5.55 16.04
N TYR A 389 -13.48 -6.43 15.09
CA TYR A 389 -14.24 -7.67 14.93
C TYR A 389 -13.33 -8.84 14.57
N SER A 390 -13.47 -9.93 15.31
CA SER A 390 -12.98 -11.26 14.95
C SER A 390 -14.06 -12.29 15.28
N PRO A 391 -14.34 -13.28 14.42
CA PRO A 391 -15.34 -14.31 14.71
C PRO A 391 -14.97 -15.21 15.89
N TYR A 392 -13.71 -15.15 16.36
CA TYR A 392 -13.22 -15.92 17.51
C TYR A 392 -13.18 -15.10 18.81
N GLN A 393 -13.52 -13.81 18.76
CA GLN A 393 -13.49 -12.93 19.93
C GLN A 393 -14.71 -13.19 20.83
N GLY A 394 -14.49 -13.36 22.13
CA GLY A 394 -15.57 -13.40 23.12
C GLY A 394 -16.20 -12.02 23.34
N LYS A 395 -17.53 -11.97 23.55
CA LYS A 395 -18.28 -10.72 23.77
C LYS A 395 -17.73 -9.87 24.93
N GLN A 396 -17.20 -10.51 25.97
CA GLN A 396 -16.60 -9.84 27.13
C GLN A 396 -15.36 -8.99 26.79
N PHE A 397 -14.75 -9.22 25.63
CA PHE A 397 -13.59 -8.49 25.14
C PHE A 397 -13.96 -7.33 24.19
N ILE A 398 -15.25 -7.08 24.00
CA ILE A 398 -15.71 -5.95 23.21
C ILE A 398 -15.44 -4.65 23.99
N HIS A 399 -14.92 -3.66 23.28
CA HIS A 399 -14.80 -2.29 23.74
C HIS A 399 -15.09 -1.34 22.59
N THR A 400 -15.42 -0.10 22.94
CA THR A 400 -15.57 0.99 21.99
C THR A 400 -14.77 2.19 22.46
N SER A 401 -13.95 2.73 21.57
CA SER A 401 -13.29 4.01 21.75
C SER A 401 -14.20 5.16 21.32
N LEU A 402 -14.17 6.28 22.05
CA LEU A 402 -15.09 7.40 21.78
C LEU A 402 -14.92 7.94 20.36
N ASN A 403 -13.67 8.05 19.90
CA ASN A 403 -13.39 8.44 18.52
C ASN A 403 -13.99 7.44 17.53
N HIS A 404 -13.80 6.12 17.70
CA HIS A 404 -14.36 5.09 16.81
C HIS A 404 -15.89 5.21 16.69
N ALA A 405 -16.61 5.29 17.81
CA ALA A 405 -18.06 5.46 17.78
C ALA A 405 -18.48 6.73 17.00
N LEU A 406 -17.77 7.85 17.20
CA LEU A 406 -18.04 9.08 16.48
C LEU A 406 -17.71 8.98 14.99
N GLY A 407 -16.59 8.34 14.63
CA GLY A 407 -16.18 8.10 13.25
C GLY A 407 -17.21 7.26 12.48
N GLU A 408 -17.68 6.19 13.10
CA GLU A 408 -18.71 5.31 12.56
C GLU A 408 -20.06 6.01 12.42
N ALA A 409 -20.49 6.77 13.44
CA ALA A 409 -21.69 7.59 13.36
C ALA A 409 -21.57 8.63 12.22
N ASN A 410 -20.40 9.28 12.08
CA ASN A 410 -20.13 10.23 11.02
C ASN A 410 -20.18 9.60 9.62
N LEU A 411 -19.64 8.39 9.46
CA LEU A 411 -19.71 7.62 8.21
C LEU A 411 -21.14 7.23 7.86
N LEU A 412 -21.93 6.77 8.85
CA LEU A 412 -23.34 6.44 8.67
C LEU A 412 -24.16 7.67 8.24
N MET A 413 -23.89 8.84 8.83
CA MET A 413 -24.52 10.10 8.40
C MET A 413 -24.12 10.51 6.98
N ASP A 414 -22.86 10.32 6.60
CA ASP A 414 -22.42 10.57 5.22
C ASP A 414 -23.09 9.61 4.23
N THR A 415 -23.27 8.35 4.64
CA THR A 415 -23.97 7.35 3.85
C THR A 415 -25.46 7.70 3.70
N TYR A 416 -26.12 8.14 4.78
CA TYR A 416 -27.48 8.66 4.72
C TYR A 416 -27.59 9.82 3.73
N LYS A 417 -26.68 10.80 3.81
CA LYS A 417 -26.66 11.93 2.86
C LYS A 417 -26.46 11.49 1.41
N ALA A 418 -25.63 10.46 1.19
CA ALA A 418 -25.34 9.94 -0.14
C ALA A 418 -26.48 9.11 -0.75
N THR A 419 -27.27 8.43 0.08
CA THR A 419 -28.25 7.41 -0.37
C THR A 419 -29.71 7.78 -0.10
N GLY A 420 -29.98 8.63 0.89
CA GLY A 420 -31.30 8.89 1.42
C GLY A 420 -31.88 7.78 2.31
N ASP A 421 -31.16 6.66 2.51
CA ASP A 421 -31.68 5.51 3.27
C ASP A 421 -31.63 5.77 4.79
N LYS A 422 -32.81 5.85 5.40
CA LYS A 422 -33.00 6.20 6.81
C LYS A 422 -32.36 5.22 7.78
N LYS A 423 -32.09 3.96 7.39
CA LYS A 423 -31.47 2.98 8.29
C LYS A 423 -30.11 3.45 8.82
N TYR A 424 -29.34 4.17 8.01
CA TYR A 424 -28.05 4.71 8.41
C TYR A 424 -28.20 5.87 9.41
N LEU A 425 -29.18 6.75 9.19
CA LEU A 425 -29.48 7.82 10.15
C LEU A 425 -29.97 7.26 11.49
N LEU A 426 -30.83 6.22 11.46
CA LEU A 426 -31.31 5.56 12.66
C LEU A 426 -30.13 4.96 13.46
N ALA A 427 -29.23 4.23 12.81
CA ALA A 427 -28.05 3.69 13.48
C ALA A 427 -27.13 4.79 14.04
N ALA A 428 -26.85 5.85 13.27
CA ALA A 428 -26.08 7.00 13.78
C ALA A 428 -26.76 7.67 15.00
N SER A 429 -28.09 7.69 15.03
CA SER A 429 -28.88 8.20 16.16
C SER A 429 -28.71 7.33 17.40
N GLU A 430 -28.76 6.00 17.27
CA GLU A 430 -28.55 5.07 18.38
C GLU A 430 -27.13 5.15 18.95
N ILE A 431 -26.13 5.36 18.08
CA ILE A 431 -24.74 5.58 18.52
C ILE A 431 -24.62 6.85 19.35
N ARG A 432 -25.20 7.95 18.84
CA ARG A 432 -25.24 9.22 19.56
C ARG A 432 -25.95 9.07 20.91
N LEU A 433 -27.08 8.37 20.96
CA LEU A 433 -27.80 8.09 22.20
C LEU A 433 -26.94 7.28 23.17
N GLY A 434 -26.15 6.31 22.69
CA GLY A 434 -25.19 5.56 23.50
C GLY A 434 -24.16 6.46 24.17
N ILE A 435 -23.55 7.38 23.41
CA ILE A 435 -22.59 8.35 23.93
C ILE A 435 -23.26 9.27 24.97
N GLU A 436 -24.44 9.80 24.65
CA GLU A 436 -25.19 10.69 25.53
C GLU A 436 -25.66 9.99 26.82
N SER A 437 -26.00 8.70 26.73
CA SER A 437 -26.41 7.88 27.87
C SER A 437 -25.30 7.67 28.89
N LEU A 438 -24.05 7.62 28.45
CA LEU A 438 -22.89 7.58 29.32
C LEU A 438 -22.53 8.98 29.86
N GLY A 439 -22.85 10.03 29.09
CA GLY A 439 -22.86 11.40 29.59
C GLY A 439 -21.47 11.90 29.98
N THR A 440 -21.38 12.59 31.12
CA THR A 440 -20.11 13.12 31.64
C THR A 440 -19.19 12.06 32.20
N LYS A 441 -19.58 10.77 32.22
CA LYS A 441 -18.67 9.67 32.63
C LYS A 441 -17.50 9.51 31.66
N TRP A 442 -17.64 9.99 30.42
CA TRP A 442 -16.54 10.11 29.47
C TRP A 442 -15.44 11.07 29.94
N ILE A 443 -15.73 11.99 30.86
CA ILE A 443 -14.76 12.96 31.37
C ILE A 443 -13.99 12.34 32.54
N ARG A 444 -12.67 12.37 32.42
CA ARG A 444 -11.71 11.90 33.42
C ARG A 444 -11.55 12.92 34.55
N PRO A 445 -11.02 12.51 35.72
CA PRO A 445 -10.74 13.43 36.83
C PRO A 445 -9.82 14.60 36.46
N ASN A 446 -8.93 14.43 35.47
CA ASN A 446 -8.02 15.48 34.99
C ASN A 446 -8.65 16.42 33.94
N GLY A 447 -9.94 16.25 33.61
CA GLY A 447 -10.66 17.05 32.61
C GLY A 447 -10.49 16.58 31.17
N ASP A 448 -9.59 15.64 30.89
CA ASP A 448 -9.49 14.99 29.58
C ASP A 448 -10.61 13.94 29.41
N LEU A 449 -10.74 13.34 28.23
CA LEU A 449 -11.68 12.27 27.97
C LEU A 449 -11.04 10.88 28.17
N TRP A 450 -11.86 9.91 28.55
CA TRP A 450 -11.50 8.50 28.50
C TRP A 450 -11.40 8.05 27.05
N TYR A 451 -10.40 7.24 26.74
CA TYR A 451 -10.22 6.67 25.41
C TYR A 451 -11.38 5.73 25.05
N GLN A 452 -11.66 4.76 25.93
CA GLN A 452 -12.59 3.67 25.66
C GLN A 452 -13.56 3.40 26.81
N VAL A 453 -14.63 2.70 26.45
CA VAL A 453 -15.55 2.00 27.37
C VAL A 453 -15.58 0.50 27.01
N ASN A 454 -15.54 -0.35 28.02
CA ASN A 454 -15.58 -1.81 27.89
C ASN A 454 -17.04 -2.33 27.89
N TYR A 455 -17.22 -3.61 27.56
CA TYR A 455 -18.54 -4.25 27.54
C TYR A 455 -19.31 -4.15 28.87
N ASP A 456 -18.60 -4.12 30.01
CA ASP A 456 -19.16 -3.97 31.35
C ASP A 456 -19.38 -2.51 31.78
N LEU A 457 -19.24 -1.55 30.84
CA LEU A 457 -19.35 -0.11 31.04
C LEU A 457 -18.27 0.53 31.91
N THR A 458 -17.16 -0.17 32.16
CA THR A 458 -15.96 0.43 32.75
C THR A 458 -15.20 1.24 31.70
N PHE A 459 -14.55 2.33 32.13
CA PHE A 459 -13.78 3.22 31.25
C PHE A 459 -12.28 2.99 31.44
N ASP A 460 -11.49 3.13 30.36
CA ASP A 460 -10.05 2.92 30.38
C ASP A 460 -9.32 3.79 29.34
N GLY A 461 -8.01 3.95 29.52
CA GLY A 461 -7.09 4.58 28.57
C GLY A 461 -7.08 6.12 28.54
N ASN A 462 -5.95 6.67 28.08
CA ASN A 462 -5.81 8.10 27.79
C ASN A 462 -6.28 8.36 26.35
N ASP A 463 -7.18 9.32 26.17
CA ASP A 463 -7.66 9.69 24.86
C ASP A 463 -6.59 10.42 24.02
N TYR A 464 -6.76 10.40 22.69
CA TYR A 464 -5.88 11.12 21.77
C TYR A 464 -5.99 12.62 21.97
N GLU A 465 -4.89 13.35 21.84
CA GLU A 465 -4.84 14.80 22.08
C GLU A 465 -5.89 15.57 21.26
N GLN A 466 -5.88 15.44 19.93
CA GLN A 466 -6.77 16.20 19.05
C GLN A 466 -7.88 15.37 18.38
N LEU A 467 -7.62 14.10 18.06
CA LEU A 467 -8.47 13.29 17.17
C LEU A 467 -9.94 13.23 17.60
N THR A 468 -10.20 12.99 18.89
CA THR A 468 -11.56 12.85 19.42
C THR A 468 -12.32 14.18 19.43
N LEU A 469 -11.62 15.30 19.63
CA LEU A 469 -12.23 16.63 19.53
C LEU A 469 -12.68 16.90 18.08
N ASP A 470 -11.84 16.58 17.10
CA ASP A 470 -12.19 16.75 15.68
C ASP A 470 -13.41 15.89 15.29
N ASP A 471 -13.49 14.66 15.80
CA ASP A 471 -14.61 13.76 15.57
C ASP A 471 -15.91 14.26 16.23
N LEU A 472 -15.85 14.81 17.45
CA LEU A 472 -16.99 15.44 18.15
C LEU A 472 -17.52 16.66 17.38
N GLU A 473 -16.63 17.56 16.99
CA GLU A 473 -16.99 18.79 16.26
C GLU A 473 -17.59 18.45 14.89
N ARG A 474 -16.98 17.49 14.18
CA ARG A 474 -17.49 16.98 12.90
C ARG A 474 -18.88 16.37 13.07
N HIS A 475 -19.09 15.58 14.12
CA HIS A 475 -20.37 14.94 14.39
C HIS A 475 -21.48 15.96 14.66
N GLU A 476 -21.24 16.92 15.56
CA GLU A 476 -22.21 17.99 15.84
C GLU A 476 -22.51 18.81 14.58
N LYS A 477 -21.50 19.16 13.78
CA LYS A 477 -21.71 19.88 12.51
C LYS A 477 -22.58 19.10 11.53
N LYS A 478 -22.33 17.81 11.35
CA LYS A 478 -23.16 16.96 10.47
C LYS A 478 -24.58 16.84 11.01
N TRP A 479 -24.74 16.65 12.32
CA TRP A 479 -26.04 16.51 12.97
C TRP A 479 -26.90 17.76 12.80
N GLN A 480 -26.30 18.94 12.95
CA GLN A 480 -26.98 20.21 12.70
C GLN A 480 -27.35 20.39 11.22
N ALA A 481 -26.50 19.95 10.29
CA ALA A 481 -26.76 20.10 8.86
C ALA A 481 -28.00 19.32 8.37
N ILE A 482 -28.48 18.34 9.15
CA ILE A 482 -29.73 17.61 8.88
C ILE A 482 -30.91 18.10 9.75
N GLY A 483 -30.79 19.26 10.39
CA GLY A 483 -31.83 19.86 11.23
C GLY A 483 -31.84 19.39 12.69
N GLY A 484 -30.85 18.60 13.11
CA GLY A 484 -30.69 18.16 14.50
C GLY A 484 -30.26 19.29 15.44
N LYS A 485 -30.69 19.22 16.70
CA LYS A 485 -30.23 20.15 17.76
C LYS A 485 -28.88 19.70 18.32
N LYS A 486 -28.06 20.67 18.74
CA LYS A 486 -26.80 20.38 19.45
C LYS A 486 -27.04 19.57 20.72
N SER A 487 -26.15 18.63 21.02
CA SER A 487 -26.23 17.86 22.27
C SER A 487 -25.61 18.62 23.43
N PRO A 488 -26.35 18.92 24.51
CA PRO A 488 -25.74 19.51 25.72
C PRO A 488 -24.62 18.63 26.30
N ILE A 489 -24.70 17.30 26.12
CA ILE A 489 -23.65 16.38 26.56
C ILE A 489 -22.42 16.51 25.67
N LEU A 490 -22.55 16.41 24.35
CA LEU A 490 -21.38 16.50 23.46
C LEU A 490 -20.70 17.88 23.55
N GLN A 491 -21.45 18.96 23.78
CA GLN A 491 -20.86 20.28 24.05
C GLN A 491 -19.97 20.26 25.32
N LYS A 492 -20.44 19.65 26.42
CA LYS A 492 -19.63 19.47 27.64
C LYS A 492 -18.37 18.65 27.39
N LEU A 493 -18.45 17.57 26.59
CA LEU A 493 -17.28 16.76 26.25
C LEU A 493 -16.25 17.57 25.46
N MET A 494 -16.69 18.32 24.45
CA MET A 494 -15.81 19.20 23.66
C MET A 494 -15.18 20.30 24.52
N GLU A 495 -15.95 20.96 25.38
CA GLU A 495 -15.43 21.99 26.29
C GLU A 495 -14.38 21.43 27.25
N SER A 496 -14.61 20.25 27.81
CA SER A 496 -13.66 19.58 28.69
C SER A 496 -12.37 19.25 27.93
N LYS A 497 -12.50 18.64 26.75
CA LYS A 497 -11.35 18.27 25.90
C LYS A 497 -10.52 19.47 25.48
N ARG A 498 -11.14 20.56 25.01
CA ARG A 498 -10.44 21.80 24.63
C ARG A 498 -9.62 22.41 25.77
N LYS A 499 -10.07 22.26 27.02
CA LYS A 499 -9.32 22.72 28.19
C LYS A 499 -8.17 21.78 28.57
N ALA A 500 -8.26 20.52 28.19
CA ALA A 500 -7.27 19.49 28.51
C ALA A 500 -6.11 19.41 27.50
N ILE A 501 -6.36 19.80 26.24
CA ILE A 501 -5.31 19.96 25.21
C ILE A 501 -4.33 21.04 25.66
N ARG A 502 -3.03 20.76 25.57
CA ARG A 502 -1.96 21.61 26.11
C ARG A 502 -1.21 22.35 25.02
#